data_AF-A0AAJ1PQV9-F1
#
_entry.id   AF-A0AAJ1PQV9-F1
#
_cell.length_a   1.000
_cell.length_b   1.000
_cell.length_c   1.000
_cell.angle_alpha   90.00
_cell.angle_beta   90.00
_cell.angle_gamma   90.00
#
_symmetry.space_group_name_H-M   'P 1'
#
loop_
_entity.id
_entity.type
_entity.pdbx_description
1 polymer ?
#
loop_
_entity_poly.entity_id
_entity_poly.type
_entity_poly.pdbx_seq_one_letter_code
_entity_poly.pdbx_strand_id
1 'polypeptide(L)'
;MKKREGKTAILDEKDLPRIEKFRFWTIRKISFTSILIAIGVIFVIIGTQLLFLASIPTFKISVIGLPIKITGFIFGPIVGVLVGLISDLISFMMFPIFFEPLYILSTMMNGFISGIVGWFFLSFLDYYFGFKVRIDYNRKKIRYIKLKIEKLNELFKDTQDFKIQKLITECQIKILYIKAKIRKWELRKSSNLLLNTNMIVSISILLTIILALIIIFTHQISPGIYLLPENVIKSSFIPNRWALMILLILGFSTMIFFIIVARFRINPKKYTIFVPIVIFSALLEIINVPLLSLADTKLATGAYDLSAVSTTMFAHILLSPVKIWVNLTVIFYTHQIISRLIYKNQEIVY
;
A
#
# COMPACT_ATOMS: atom_id res chain seq x y z
N MET A 1 -63.54 -4.84 28.41
CA MET A 1 -63.03 -4.95 27.02
C MET A 1 -62.54 -3.59 26.54
N LYS A 2 -61.23 -3.37 26.43
CA LYS A 2 -60.65 -2.25 25.68
C LYS A 2 -59.35 -2.74 25.03
N LYS A 3 -59.40 -2.82 23.71
CA LYS A 3 -58.44 -3.39 22.77
C LYS A 3 -57.11 -2.61 22.87
N ARG A 4 -56.01 -3.27 23.22
CA ARG A 4 -54.65 -2.70 23.08
C ARG A 4 -54.22 -2.92 21.64
N GLU A 5 -54.37 -1.89 20.83
CA GLU A 5 -53.87 -1.89 19.46
C GLU A 5 -52.34 -1.80 19.47
N GLY A 6 -51.72 -2.74 18.76
CA GLY A 6 -50.29 -2.84 18.62
C GLY A 6 -49.74 -1.63 17.89
N LYS A 7 -48.76 -0.95 18.52
CA LYS A 7 -47.85 -0.06 17.81
C LYS A 7 -46.92 -0.93 16.96
N THR A 8 -47.29 -1.13 15.71
CA THR A 8 -46.34 -1.47 14.65
C THR A 8 -45.35 -0.32 14.57
N ALA A 9 -44.09 -0.61 14.92
CA ALA A 9 -42.98 0.31 14.72
C ALA A 9 -42.78 0.47 13.20
N ILE A 10 -43.45 1.46 12.62
CA ILE A 10 -43.17 1.95 11.29
C ILE A 10 -41.78 2.57 11.38
N LEU A 11 -40.85 2.00 10.61
CA LEU A 11 -39.49 2.50 10.44
C LEU A 11 -39.56 3.96 10.00
N ASP A 12 -39.10 4.88 10.84
CA ASP A 12 -39.01 6.29 10.51
C ASP A 12 -37.95 6.45 9.41
N GLU A 13 -38.29 7.10 8.30
CA GLU A 13 -37.42 7.27 7.11
C GLU A 13 -36.08 7.96 7.45
N LYS A 14 -36.00 8.56 8.64
CA LYS A 14 -34.79 9.16 9.24
C LYS A 14 -33.71 8.16 9.65
N ASP A 15 -34.03 6.87 9.75
CA ASP A 15 -33.08 5.80 10.10
C ASP A 15 -32.40 5.16 8.87
N LEU A 16 -32.78 5.57 7.65
CA LEU A 16 -32.02 5.19 6.46
C LEU A 16 -30.70 5.95 6.43
N PRO A 17 -29.55 5.28 6.24
CA PRO A 17 -28.27 5.97 6.12
C PRO A 17 -28.37 6.92 4.93
N ARG A 18 -28.44 8.22 5.20
CA ARG A 18 -28.24 9.25 4.17
C ARG A 18 -26.92 8.88 3.51
N ILE A 19 -26.99 8.57 2.21
CA ILE A 19 -25.81 8.36 1.39
C ILE A 19 -25.13 9.72 1.34
N GLU A 20 -24.28 10.01 2.32
CA GLU A 20 -23.40 11.17 2.27
C GLU A 20 -22.62 11.05 0.97
N LYS A 21 -22.84 12.00 0.05
CA LYS A 21 -22.02 12.15 -1.14
C LYS A 21 -20.58 12.12 -0.68
N PHE A 22 -19.84 11.07 -1.02
CA PHE A 22 -18.43 10.93 -0.69
C PHE A 22 -17.68 12.15 -1.23
N ARG A 23 -17.48 13.17 -0.39
CA ARG A 23 -16.75 14.37 -0.78
C ARG A 23 -15.28 14.00 -0.81
N PHE A 24 -14.80 13.61 -1.99
CA PHE A 24 -13.45 13.13 -2.23
C PHE A 24 -12.39 14.13 -1.71
N TRP A 25 -12.68 15.43 -1.82
CA TRP A 25 -11.83 16.54 -1.44
C TRP A 25 -12.40 17.39 -0.29
N THR A 26 -11.75 17.29 0.88
CA THR A 26 -11.95 18.21 2.00
C THR A 26 -10.85 19.27 1.99
N ILE A 27 -11.15 20.48 2.50
CA ILE A 27 -10.18 21.59 2.61
C ILE A 27 -8.85 21.11 3.22
N ARG A 28 -8.94 20.35 4.33
CA ARG A 28 -7.78 19.75 5.00
C ARG A 28 -6.91 18.89 4.07
N LYS A 29 -7.53 18.00 3.29
CA LYS A 29 -6.81 17.16 2.31
C LYS A 29 -6.12 18.03 1.26
N ILE A 30 -6.80 19.05 0.73
CA ILE A 30 -6.23 19.97 -0.25
C ILE A 30 -5.00 20.69 0.33
N SER A 31 -5.08 21.20 1.56
CA SER A 31 -3.96 21.88 2.22
C SER A 31 -2.77 20.95 2.42
N PHE A 32 -2.98 19.72 2.89
CA PHE A 32 -1.89 18.75 3.05
C PHE A 32 -1.28 18.32 1.72
N THR A 33 -2.10 18.09 0.70
CA THR A 33 -1.62 17.80 -0.66
C THR A 33 -0.76 18.95 -1.18
N SER A 34 -1.15 20.20 -0.94
CA SER A 34 -0.38 21.38 -1.35
C SER A 34 0.98 21.47 -0.66
N ILE A 35 1.02 21.19 0.65
CA ILE A 35 2.28 21.11 1.41
C ILE A 35 3.19 20.02 0.84
N LEU A 36 2.63 18.85 0.50
CA LEU A 36 3.40 17.73 -0.06
C LEU A 36 3.91 18.00 -1.47
N ILE A 37 3.14 18.73 -2.31
CA ILE A 37 3.62 19.25 -3.60
C ILE A 37 4.80 20.18 -3.37
N ALA A 38 4.68 21.14 -2.46
CA ALA A 38 5.77 22.08 -2.16
C ALA A 38 7.03 21.35 -1.67
N ILE A 39 6.89 20.39 -0.77
CA ILE A 39 8.02 19.54 -0.32
C ILE A 39 8.60 18.72 -1.49
N GLY A 40 7.74 18.19 -2.37
CA GLY A 40 8.15 17.50 -3.59
C GLY A 40 9.04 18.36 -4.48
N VAL A 41 8.57 19.57 -4.82
CA VAL A 41 9.32 20.55 -5.63
C VAL A 41 10.65 20.93 -4.96
N ILE A 42 10.64 21.20 -3.65
CA ILE A 42 11.87 21.52 -2.91
C ILE A 42 12.87 20.35 -2.98
N PHE A 43 12.41 19.10 -2.85
CA PHE A 43 13.28 17.93 -2.97
C PHE A 43 13.85 17.78 -4.39
N VAL A 44 13.09 18.13 -5.42
CA VAL A 44 13.60 18.18 -6.81
C VAL A 44 14.72 19.21 -6.91
N ILE A 45 14.50 20.43 -6.41
CA ILE A 45 15.46 21.55 -6.49
C ILE A 45 16.73 21.26 -5.68
N ILE A 46 16.58 20.83 -4.44
CA ILE A 46 17.72 20.44 -3.59
C ILE A 46 18.44 19.26 -4.23
N GLY A 47 17.71 18.25 -4.71
CA GLY A 47 18.29 17.07 -5.35
C GLY A 47 19.04 17.39 -6.64
N THR A 48 18.63 18.41 -7.41
CA THR A 48 19.33 18.86 -8.62
C THR A 48 20.55 19.73 -8.31
N GLN A 49 20.56 20.47 -7.18
CA GLN A 49 21.62 21.42 -6.83
C GLN A 49 22.69 20.85 -5.89
N LEU A 50 22.32 20.05 -4.87
CA LEU A 50 23.24 19.56 -3.84
C LEU A 50 23.90 18.23 -4.21
N LEU A 51 23.24 17.37 -5.00
CA LEU A 51 23.85 16.13 -5.46
C LEU A 51 24.70 16.41 -6.69
N PHE A 52 25.95 16.83 -6.45
CA PHE A 52 27.06 16.81 -7.43
C PHE A 52 27.38 15.38 -7.95
N LEU A 53 26.52 14.38 -7.72
CA LEU A 53 26.51 13.05 -8.36
C LEU A 53 25.82 13.12 -9.74
N ALA A 54 26.19 14.13 -10.54
CA ALA A 54 25.65 14.39 -11.87
C ALA A 54 25.88 13.24 -12.88
N SER A 55 26.64 12.21 -12.51
CA SER A 55 27.00 11.08 -13.37
C SER A 55 26.11 9.84 -13.21
N ILE A 56 25.20 9.75 -12.22
CA ILE A 56 24.29 8.59 -12.07
C ILE A 56 22.81 9.04 -12.00
N PRO A 57 22.14 9.22 -13.16
CA PRO A 57 20.74 9.65 -13.28
C PRO A 57 19.76 8.81 -12.44
N THR A 58 20.05 7.53 -12.23
CA THR A 58 19.22 6.55 -11.51
C THR A 58 18.96 6.90 -10.04
N PHE A 59 19.97 7.40 -9.31
CA PHE A 59 19.83 7.71 -7.88
C PHE A 59 19.06 9.00 -7.63
N LYS A 60 19.20 9.97 -8.54
CA LYS A 60 18.53 11.27 -8.51
C LYS A 60 17.00 11.12 -8.47
N ILE A 61 16.44 10.27 -9.32
CA ILE A 61 14.98 10.11 -9.49
C ILE A 61 14.33 9.38 -8.30
N SER A 62 15.10 8.54 -7.61
CA SER A 62 14.59 7.71 -6.51
C SER A 62 14.24 8.51 -5.25
N VAL A 63 15.06 9.50 -4.92
CA VAL A 63 14.90 10.39 -3.74
C VAL A 63 13.89 11.50 -4.02
N ILE A 64 13.90 12.03 -5.24
CA ILE A 64 12.97 13.09 -5.68
C ILE A 64 11.51 12.63 -5.64
N GLY A 65 11.24 11.36 -6.00
CA GLY A 65 9.89 10.81 -6.00
C GLY A 65 9.28 10.50 -4.63
N LEU A 66 10.01 10.69 -3.51
CA LEU A 66 9.56 10.24 -2.19
C LEU A 66 8.28 10.93 -1.68
N PRO A 67 8.15 12.27 -1.73
CA PRO A 67 6.92 12.95 -1.27
C PRO A 67 5.71 12.53 -2.11
N ILE A 68 5.92 12.31 -3.42
CA ILE A 68 4.89 11.84 -4.36
C ILE A 68 4.42 10.43 -3.97
N LYS A 69 5.35 9.49 -3.71
CA LYS A 69 5.03 8.12 -3.27
C LYS A 69 4.25 8.11 -1.96
N ILE A 70 4.62 8.95 -0.99
CA ILE A 70 3.93 9.01 0.30
C ILE A 70 2.54 9.62 0.15
N THR A 71 2.41 10.65 -0.68
CA THR A 71 1.12 11.27 -0.99
C THR A 71 0.18 10.26 -1.62
N GLY A 72 0.65 9.52 -2.63
CA GLY A 72 -0.10 8.43 -3.24
C GLY A 72 -0.53 7.40 -2.20
N PHE A 73 0.43 6.91 -1.41
CA PHE A 73 0.18 5.89 -0.38
C PHE A 73 -0.86 6.31 0.68
N ILE A 74 -0.89 7.58 1.09
CA ILE A 74 -1.79 8.09 2.13
C ILE A 74 -3.15 8.51 1.56
N PHE A 75 -3.16 9.25 0.45
CA PHE A 75 -4.36 9.89 -0.09
C PHE A 75 -4.99 9.15 -1.27
N GLY A 76 -4.34 8.11 -1.78
CA GLY A 76 -4.81 7.27 -2.87
C GLY A 76 -4.21 7.60 -4.23
N PRO A 77 -4.48 6.76 -5.24
CA PRO A 77 -3.78 6.77 -6.53
C PRO A 77 -4.01 8.05 -7.34
N ILE A 78 -5.25 8.56 -7.38
CA ILE A 78 -5.62 9.76 -8.14
C ILE A 78 -4.87 10.99 -7.61
N VAL A 79 -4.83 11.15 -6.27
CA VAL A 79 -4.12 12.26 -5.63
C VAL A 79 -2.62 12.13 -5.88
N GLY A 80 -2.07 10.91 -5.81
CA GLY A 80 -0.67 10.64 -6.14
C GLY A 80 -0.30 11.05 -7.56
N VAL A 81 -1.13 10.72 -8.56
CA VAL A 81 -0.92 11.11 -9.97
C VAL A 81 -0.90 12.62 -10.11
N LEU A 82 -1.88 13.32 -9.53
CA LEU A 82 -1.96 14.78 -9.60
C LEU A 82 -0.75 15.45 -8.95
N VAL A 83 -0.32 14.96 -7.78
CA VAL A 83 0.87 15.48 -7.11
C VAL A 83 2.13 15.22 -7.92
N GLY A 84 2.28 14.05 -8.53
CA GLY A 84 3.40 13.74 -9.42
C GLY A 84 3.46 14.69 -10.62
N LEU A 85 2.34 14.82 -11.33
CA LEU A 85 2.21 15.70 -12.49
C LEU A 85 2.52 17.17 -12.14
N ILE A 86 1.87 17.71 -11.10
CA ILE A 86 2.01 19.11 -10.72
C ILE A 86 3.43 19.39 -10.20
N SER A 87 3.98 18.49 -9.37
CA SER A 87 5.33 18.64 -8.84
C SER A 87 6.37 18.69 -9.97
N ASP A 88 6.23 17.85 -10.98
CA ASP A 88 7.19 17.80 -12.09
C ASP A 88 7.05 19.03 -12.99
N LEU A 89 5.81 19.45 -13.31
CA LEU A 89 5.55 20.66 -14.10
C LEU A 89 6.09 21.93 -13.41
N ILE A 90 5.85 22.09 -12.11
CA ILE A 90 6.37 23.25 -11.35
C ILE A 90 7.90 23.20 -11.34
N SER A 91 8.48 22.02 -11.11
CA SER A 91 9.94 21.88 -11.07
C SER A 91 10.58 22.24 -12.41
N PHE A 92 9.98 21.81 -13.53
CA PHE A 92 10.41 22.20 -14.86
C PHE A 92 10.27 23.72 -15.09
N MET A 93 9.17 24.32 -14.62
CA MET A 93 8.95 25.77 -14.74
C MET A 93 9.99 26.59 -13.98
N MET A 94 10.51 26.08 -12.85
CA MET A 94 11.57 26.73 -12.09
C MET A 94 12.98 26.43 -12.61
N PHE A 95 13.22 25.21 -13.09
CA PHE A 95 14.52 24.77 -13.63
C PHE A 95 14.31 24.03 -14.96
N PRO A 96 14.20 24.77 -16.08
CA PRO A 96 13.98 24.20 -17.39
C PRO A 96 15.28 23.59 -17.94
N ILE A 97 15.63 22.38 -17.48
CA ILE A 97 16.84 21.68 -17.94
C ILE A 97 16.53 20.80 -19.16
N PHE A 98 15.63 19.81 -19.01
CA PHE A 98 15.17 18.94 -20.11
C PHE A 98 13.70 18.57 -19.91
N PHE A 99 12.87 18.73 -20.95
CA PHE A 99 11.48 18.29 -20.95
C PHE A 99 11.37 16.96 -21.68
N GLU A 100 11.12 15.87 -20.95
CA GLU A 100 10.81 14.56 -21.53
C GLU A 100 9.53 14.01 -20.90
N PRO A 101 8.46 13.78 -21.70
CA PRO A 101 7.18 13.27 -21.19
C PRO A 101 7.28 11.95 -20.41
N LEU A 102 8.29 11.11 -20.70
CA LEU A 102 8.52 9.85 -19.98
C LEU A 102 8.96 10.07 -18.52
N TYR A 103 9.64 11.17 -18.19
CA TYR A 103 9.96 11.50 -16.80
C TYR A 103 8.70 11.93 -16.04
N ILE A 104 7.83 12.74 -16.65
CA ILE A 104 6.52 13.10 -16.08
C ILE A 104 5.69 11.84 -15.85
N LEU A 105 5.69 10.91 -16.81
CA LEU A 105 4.97 9.66 -16.66
C LEU A 105 5.55 8.81 -15.51
N SER A 106 6.87 8.75 -15.36
CA SER A 106 7.51 8.04 -14.23
C SER A 106 7.14 8.67 -12.88
N THR A 107 7.10 10.01 -12.77
CA THR A 107 6.68 10.69 -11.53
C THR A 107 5.19 10.49 -11.24
N MET A 108 4.32 10.48 -12.24
CA MET A 108 2.91 10.10 -12.09
C MET A 108 2.76 8.65 -11.61
N MET A 109 3.51 7.71 -12.20
CA MET A 109 3.49 6.29 -11.82
C MET A 109 3.95 6.07 -10.38
N ASN A 110 4.93 6.85 -9.89
CA ASN A 110 5.34 6.85 -8.48
C ASN A 110 4.17 7.10 -7.53
N GLY A 111 3.30 8.08 -7.83
CA GLY A 111 2.12 8.38 -7.03
C GLY A 111 0.99 7.36 -7.23
N PHE A 112 0.81 6.89 -8.46
CA PHE A 112 -0.24 5.96 -8.82
C PHE A 112 -0.08 4.60 -8.13
N ILE A 113 1.07 3.95 -8.29
CA ILE A 113 1.32 2.58 -7.82
C ILE A 113 1.36 2.54 -6.29
N SER A 114 2.02 3.52 -5.66
CA SER A 114 2.02 3.64 -4.21
C SER A 114 0.61 3.83 -3.65
N GLY A 115 -0.25 4.58 -4.36
CA GLY A 115 -1.64 4.75 -3.97
C GLY A 115 -2.53 3.53 -4.17
N ILE A 116 -2.35 2.76 -5.25
CA ILE A 116 -3.06 1.48 -5.44
C ILE A 116 -2.71 0.51 -4.31
N VAL A 117 -1.41 0.35 -4.04
CA VAL A 117 -0.94 -0.58 -3.01
C VAL A 117 -1.37 -0.12 -1.62
N GLY A 118 -1.26 1.19 -1.34
CA GLY A 118 -1.74 1.77 -0.08
C GLY A 118 -3.23 1.54 0.14
N TRP A 119 -4.05 1.81 -0.89
CA TRP A 119 -5.48 1.54 -0.85
C TRP A 119 -5.78 0.05 -0.63
N PHE A 120 -5.14 -0.84 -1.38
CA PHE A 120 -5.37 -2.28 -1.29
C PHE A 120 -5.00 -2.86 0.09
N PHE A 121 -3.84 -2.50 0.64
CA PHE A 121 -3.41 -3.05 1.93
C PHE A 121 -4.05 -2.35 3.14
N LEU A 122 -4.15 -1.02 3.13
CA LEU A 122 -4.63 -0.26 4.29
C LEU A 122 -6.15 -0.13 4.34
N SER A 123 -6.82 -0.14 3.19
CA SER A 123 -8.29 -0.07 3.14
C SER A 123 -8.89 -1.45 2.93
N PHE A 124 -8.57 -2.12 1.83
CA PHE A 124 -9.23 -3.37 1.46
C PHE A 124 -8.87 -4.53 2.41
N LEU A 125 -7.58 -4.81 2.64
CA LEU A 125 -7.19 -5.92 3.53
C LEU A 125 -7.55 -5.65 5.00
N ASP A 126 -7.38 -4.42 5.50
CA ASP A 126 -7.81 -4.09 6.87
C ASP A 126 -9.33 -4.20 7.03
N TYR A 127 -10.11 -3.84 6.01
CA TYR A 127 -11.56 -4.02 6.05
C TYR A 127 -11.93 -5.50 6.17
N TYR A 128 -11.42 -6.40 5.32
CA TYR A 128 -11.82 -7.82 5.35
C TYR A 128 -11.18 -8.62 6.49
N PHE A 129 -9.93 -8.35 6.84
CA PHE A 129 -9.14 -9.18 7.76
C PHE A 129 -8.80 -8.50 9.09
N GLY A 130 -9.16 -7.21 9.22
CA GLY A 130 -8.94 -6.41 10.41
C GLY A 130 -9.77 -6.85 11.61
N PHE A 131 -9.39 -6.34 12.78
CA PHE A 131 -10.04 -6.73 14.03
C PHE A 131 -11.41 -6.08 14.22
N LYS A 132 -11.68 -4.92 13.57
CA LYS A 132 -12.96 -4.19 13.67
C LYS A 132 -14.15 -5.05 13.20
N VAL A 133 -14.05 -5.67 12.03
CA VAL A 133 -15.09 -6.55 11.49
C VAL A 133 -15.36 -7.73 12.42
N ARG A 134 -14.32 -8.29 13.05
CA ARG A 134 -14.49 -9.37 14.03
C ARG A 134 -15.22 -8.91 15.27
N ILE A 135 -14.93 -7.71 15.76
CA ILE A 135 -15.64 -7.11 16.89
C ILE A 135 -17.11 -6.93 16.51
N ASP A 136 -17.40 -6.35 15.36
CA ASP A 136 -18.78 -6.08 14.92
C ASP A 136 -19.58 -7.36 14.72
N TYR A 137 -18.98 -8.39 14.11
CA TYR A 137 -19.60 -9.71 13.99
C TYR A 137 -19.94 -10.31 15.36
N ASN A 138 -19.02 -10.26 16.33
CA ASN A 138 -19.27 -10.79 17.66
C ASN A 138 -20.25 -9.93 18.47
N ARG A 139 -20.30 -8.61 18.25
CA ARG A 139 -21.33 -7.73 18.82
C ARG A 139 -22.72 -8.08 18.28
N LYS A 140 -22.86 -8.33 16.98
CA LYS A 140 -24.11 -8.83 16.36
C LYS A 140 -24.52 -10.18 16.96
N LYS A 141 -23.57 -11.11 17.15
CA LYS A 141 -23.82 -12.40 17.79
C LYS A 141 -24.30 -12.25 19.25
N ILE A 142 -23.71 -11.35 20.03
CA ILE A 142 -24.20 -11.03 21.38
C ILE A 142 -25.64 -10.51 21.33
N ARG A 143 -25.95 -9.61 20.39
CA ARG A 143 -27.32 -9.08 20.23
C ARG A 143 -28.33 -10.19 19.96
N TYR A 144 -28.00 -11.14 19.08
CA TYR A 144 -28.84 -12.31 18.81
C TYR A 144 -29.05 -13.18 20.06
N ILE A 145 -27.99 -13.48 20.83
CA ILE A 145 -28.12 -14.29 22.05
C ILE A 145 -28.94 -13.55 23.11
N LYS A 146 -28.80 -12.23 23.25
CA LYS A 146 -29.65 -11.43 24.16
C LYS A 146 -31.12 -11.53 23.82
N LEU A 147 -31.48 -11.41 22.54
CA LEU A 147 -32.86 -11.59 22.07
C LEU A 147 -33.38 -13.01 22.35
N LYS A 148 -32.52 -14.03 22.22
CA LYS A 148 -32.88 -15.41 22.58
C LYS A 148 -33.13 -15.57 24.08
N ILE A 149 -32.31 -14.95 24.93
CA ILE A 149 -32.48 -14.95 26.39
C ILE A 149 -33.81 -14.27 26.77
N GLU A 150 -34.15 -13.16 26.13
CA GLU A 150 -35.40 -12.43 26.39
C GLU A 150 -36.63 -13.31 26.14
N LYS A 151 -36.68 -14.01 25.00
CA LYS A 151 -37.74 -15.00 24.70
C LYS A 151 -37.77 -16.16 25.69
N LEU A 152 -36.61 -16.67 26.11
CA LEU A 152 -36.54 -17.74 27.11
C LEU A 152 -36.99 -17.27 28.49
N ASN A 153 -36.72 -16.01 28.86
CA ASN A 153 -37.19 -15.42 30.11
C ASN A 153 -38.71 -15.25 30.12
N GLU A 154 -39.34 -14.92 28.99
CA GLU A 154 -40.80 -14.91 28.86
C GLU A 154 -41.38 -16.30 29.07
N LEU A 155 -40.86 -17.31 28.37
CA LEU A 155 -41.29 -18.71 28.53
C LEU A 155 -41.08 -19.24 29.95
N PHE A 156 -39.98 -18.85 30.60
CA PHE A 156 -39.68 -19.25 31.97
C PHE A 156 -40.68 -18.69 32.98
N LYS A 157 -41.19 -17.47 32.77
CA LYS A 157 -42.23 -16.89 33.65
C LYS A 157 -43.50 -17.73 33.67
N ASP A 158 -43.84 -18.35 32.53
CA ASP A 158 -45.05 -19.16 32.40
C ASP A 158 -44.86 -20.61 32.86
N THR A 159 -43.67 -21.21 32.64
CA THR A 159 -43.45 -22.64 32.87
C THR A 159 -42.62 -22.99 34.11
N GLN A 160 -41.81 -22.07 34.66
CA GLN A 160 -40.89 -22.31 35.79
C GLN A 160 -39.98 -23.55 35.61
N ASP A 161 -39.70 -23.94 34.36
CA ASP A 161 -38.93 -25.15 34.05
C ASP A 161 -37.43 -24.94 34.30
N PHE A 162 -36.84 -25.82 35.13
CA PHE A 162 -35.41 -25.89 35.40
C PHE A 162 -34.55 -26.01 34.13
N LYS A 163 -35.04 -26.68 33.08
CA LYS A 163 -34.33 -26.80 31.79
C LYS A 163 -34.16 -25.45 31.11
N ILE A 164 -35.18 -24.59 31.18
CA ILE A 164 -35.14 -23.25 30.59
C ILE A 164 -34.17 -22.36 31.37
N GLN A 165 -34.17 -22.46 32.70
CA GLN A 165 -33.20 -21.77 33.55
C GLN A 165 -31.76 -22.14 33.19
N LYS A 166 -31.47 -23.44 33.03
CA LYS A 166 -30.15 -23.92 32.61
C LYS A 166 -29.73 -23.34 31.24
N LEU A 167 -30.63 -23.31 30.26
CA LEU A 167 -30.37 -22.73 28.94
C LEU A 167 -30.07 -21.23 28.99
N ILE A 168 -30.76 -20.48 29.86
CA ILE A 168 -30.49 -19.06 30.09
C ILE A 168 -29.08 -18.88 30.65
N THR A 169 -28.70 -19.66 31.67
CA THR A 169 -27.36 -19.61 32.27
C THR A 169 -26.27 -19.94 31.24
N GLU A 170 -26.46 -20.97 30.41
CA GLU A 170 -25.52 -21.30 29.33
C GLU A 170 -25.37 -20.15 28.32
N CYS A 171 -26.47 -19.47 27.97
CA CYS A 171 -26.44 -18.32 27.07
C CYS A 171 -25.70 -17.13 27.71
N GLN A 172 -25.88 -16.88 29.01
CA GLN A 172 -25.16 -15.83 29.75
C GLN A 172 -23.65 -16.10 29.80
N ILE A 173 -23.25 -17.34 30.09
CA ILE A 173 -21.83 -17.77 30.07
C ILE A 173 -21.23 -17.55 28.67
N LYS A 174 -21.96 -17.93 27.61
CA LYS A 174 -21.53 -17.68 26.23
C LYS A 174 -21.34 -16.19 25.93
N ILE A 175 -22.24 -15.32 26.39
CA ILE A 175 -22.08 -13.87 26.24
C ILE A 175 -20.82 -13.38 26.95
N LEU A 176 -20.57 -13.83 28.19
CA LEU A 176 -19.42 -13.42 28.98
C LEU A 176 -18.10 -13.82 28.30
N TYR A 177 -18.03 -15.05 27.77
CA TYR A 177 -16.90 -15.51 26.97
C TYR A 177 -16.65 -14.65 25.72
N ILE A 178 -17.71 -14.34 24.95
CA ILE A 178 -17.58 -13.50 23.74
C ILE A 178 -17.13 -12.07 24.11
N LYS A 179 -17.68 -11.49 25.19
CA LYS A 179 -17.25 -10.16 25.68
C LYS A 179 -15.77 -10.15 26.08
N ALA A 180 -15.31 -11.17 26.81
CA ALA A 180 -13.90 -11.29 27.17
C ALA A 180 -13.00 -11.37 25.92
N LYS A 181 -13.44 -12.10 24.89
CA LYS A 181 -12.75 -12.20 23.59
C LYS A 181 -12.67 -10.85 22.87
N ILE A 182 -13.76 -10.09 22.83
CA ILE A 182 -13.80 -8.73 22.26
C ILE A 182 -12.82 -7.81 22.99
N ARG A 183 -12.85 -7.79 24.33
CA ARG A 183 -11.95 -6.95 25.14
C ARG A 183 -10.49 -7.27 24.87
N LYS A 184 -10.14 -8.55 24.72
CA LYS A 184 -8.78 -8.97 24.34
C LYS A 184 -8.35 -8.41 22.98
N TRP A 185 -9.24 -8.34 22.00
CA TRP A 185 -8.95 -7.77 20.68
C TRP A 185 -8.86 -6.25 20.70
N GLU A 186 -9.73 -5.58 21.47
CA GLU A 186 -9.69 -4.11 21.66
C GLU A 186 -8.37 -3.67 22.31
N LEU A 187 -7.85 -4.44 23.27
CA LEU A 187 -6.54 -4.19 23.90
C LEU A 187 -5.37 -4.38 22.92
N ARG A 188 -5.39 -5.45 22.11
CA ARG A 188 -4.30 -5.75 21.17
C ARG A 188 -4.26 -4.82 19.95
N LYS A 189 -5.39 -4.19 19.59
CA LYS A 189 -5.54 -3.29 18.42
C LYS A 189 -4.91 -3.84 17.13
N SER A 190 -4.88 -5.17 16.97
CA SER A 190 -4.25 -5.86 15.86
C SER A 190 -4.81 -7.28 15.72
N SER A 191 -4.88 -7.76 14.48
CA SER A 191 -5.39 -9.10 14.14
C SER A 191 -4.23 -9.93 13.59
N ASN A 192 -3.92 -11.07 14.22
CA ASN A 192 -2.94 -12.01 13.67
C ASN A 192 -3.32 -12.48 12.26
N LEU A 193 -4.62 -12.51 11.94
CA LEU A 193 -5.08 -12.83 10.59
C LEU A 193 -4.65 -11.76 9.59
N LEU A 194 -4.86 -10.48 9.92
CA LEU A 194 -4.42 -9.37 9.05
C LEU A 194 -2.90 -9.41 8.81
N LEU A 195 -2.11 -9.67 9.85
CA LEU A 195 -0.65 -9.78 9.72
C LEU A 195 -0.25 -10.92 8.78
N ASN A 196 -0.82 -12.11 8.98
CA ASN A 196 -0.53 -13.27 8.16
C ASN A 196 -1.02 -13.08 6.71
N THR A 197 -2.20 -12.50 6.51
CA THR A 197 -2.72 -12.19 5.17
C THR A 197 -1.81 -11.20 4.46
N ASN A 198 -1.40 -10.10 5.11
CA ASN A 198 -0.46 -9.16 4.53
C ASN A 198 0.86 -9.84 4.14
N MET A 199 1.39 -10.73 4.98
CA MET A 199 2.59 -11.51 4.69
C MET A 199 2.41 -12.36 3.43
N ILE A 200 1.36 -13.19 3.38
CA ILE A 200 1.10 -14.14 2.29
C ILE A 200 0.89 -13.41 0.96
N VAL A 201 0.05 -12.38 0.96
CA VAL A 201 -0.24 -11.57 -0.24
C VAL A 201 1.04 -10.92 -0.76
N SER A 202 1.87 -10.39 0.13
CA SER A 202 3.12 -9.72 -0.24
C SER A 202 4.16 -10.69 -0.80
N ILE A 203 4.32 -11.85 -0.17
CA ILE A 203 5.20 -12.91 -0.68
C ILE A 203 4.71 -13.39 -2.06
N SER A 204 3.40 -13.57 -2.24
CA SER A 204 2.82 -13.96 -3.53
C SER A 204 3.12 -12.96 -4.65
N ILE A 205 2.99 -11.65 -4.37
CA ILE A 205 3.35 -10.59 -5.33
C ILE A 205 4.85 -10.66 -5.68
N LEU A 206 5.74 -10.76 -4.67
CA LEU A 206 7.18 -10.83 -4.90
C LEU A 206 7.60 -12.10 -5.65
N LEU A 207 6.98 -13.25 -5.36
CA LEU A 207 7.22 -14.49 -6.09
C LEU A 207 6.76 -14.38 -7.55
N THR A 208 5.62 -13.73 -7.80
CA THR A 208 5.16 -13.45 -9.17
C THR A 208 6.16 -12.59 -9.93
N ILE A 209 6.74 -11.58 -9.27
CA ILE A 209 7.80 -10.73 -9.84
C ILE A 209 9.05 -11.56 -10.16
N ILE A 210 9.51 -12.38 -9.22
CA ILE A 210 10.67 -13.26 -9.43
C ILE A 210 10.41 -14.22 -10.60
N LEU A 211 9.23 -14.82 -10.67
CA LEU A 211 8.85 -15.70 -11.76
C LEU A 211 8.84 -14.97 -13.11
N ALA A 212 8.27 -13.76 -13.17
CA ALA A 212 8.29 -12.94 -14.37
C ALA A 212 9.72 -12.61 -14.82
N LEU A 213 10.62 -12.29 -13.89
CA LEU A 213 12.04 -12.06 -14.19
C LEU A 213 12.72 -13.32 -14.71
N ILE A 214 12.49 -14.48 -14.10
CA ILE A 214 13.03 -15.76 -14.61
C ILE A 214 12.56 -15.97 -16.05
N ILE A 215 11.26 -15.83 -16.33
CA ILE A 215 10.71 -15.97 -17.68
C ILE A 215 11.38 -14.99 -18.65
N ILE A 216 11.53 -13.71 -18.29
CA ILE A 216 12.19 -12.71 -19.16
C ILE A 216 13.62 -13.10 -19.50
N PHE A 217 14.36 -13.69 -18.56
CA PHE A 217 15.77 -14.04 -18.75
C PHE A 217 16.00 -15.40 -19.41
N THR A 218 15.10 -16.38 -19.21
CA THR A 218 15.27 -17.75 -19.71
C THR A 218 14.43 -18.06 -20.93
N HIS A 219 13.31 -17.35 -21.15
CA HIS A 219 12.39 -17.68 -22.24
C HIS A 219 13.02 -17.33 -23.59
N GLN A 220 12.91 -18.31 -24.48
CA GLN A 220 13.50 -18.29 -25.81
C GLN A 220 12.36 -18.27 -26.83
N ILE A 221 12.35 -17.25 -27.70
CA ILE A 221 11.31 -17.05 -28.71
C ILE A 221 11.57 -17.97 -29.92
N SER A 222 12.84 -18.11 -30.31
CA SER A 222 13.30 -18.97 -31.41
C SER A 222 14.68 -19.56 -31.09
N PRO A 223 15.15 -20.64 -31.76
CA PRO A 223 16.50 -21.16 -31.61
C PRO A 223 17.54 -20.04 -31.72
N GLY A 224 18.30 -19.74 -30.65
CA GLY A 224 19.26 -18.64 -30.56
C GLY A 224 18.70 -17.24 -30.27
N ILE A 225 17.39 -17.03 -30.20
CA ILE A 225 16.75 -15.73 -29.92
C ILE A 225 16.01 -15.78 -28.60
N TYR A 226 16.58 -15.10 -27.61
CA TYR A 226 15.99 -14.93 -26.29
C TYR A 226 15.13 -13.65 -26.22
N LEU A 227 14.16 -13.63 -25.30
CA LEU A 227 13.35 -12.44 -25.04
C LEU A 227 14.22 -11.23 -24.66
N LEU A 228 15.30 -11.47 -23.92
CA LEU A 228 16.39 -10.52 -23.72
C LEU A 228 17.56 -10.88 -24.65
N PRO A 229 17.85 -10.07 -25.69
CA PRO A 229 18.93 -10.35 -26.65
C PRO A 229 20.32 -10.43 -25.98
N GLU A 230 21.26 -11.15 -26.59
CA GLU A 230 22.57 -11.39 -25.98
C GLU A 230 23.57 -10.23 -26.19
N ASN A 231 23.42 -9.48 -27.28
CA ASN A 231 24.14 -8.21 -27.52
C ASN A 231 23.87 -7.17 -26.43
N VAL A 232 22.63 -7.15 -25.94
CA VAL A 232 22.16 -6.34 -24.82
C VAL A 232 22.89 -6.76 -23.53
N ILE A 233 22.95 -8.05 -23.23
CA ILE A 233 23.61 -8.53 -22.00
C ILE A 233 25.13 -8.32 -22.04
N LYS A 234 25.77 -8.49 -23.19
CA LYS A 234 27.23 -8.32 -23.34
C LYS A 234 27.70 -6.87 -23.19
N SER A 235 26.83 -5.90 -23.45
CA SER A 235 27.12 -4.48 -23.21
C SER A 235 26.85 -4.03 -21.78
N SER A 236 26.39 -4.94 -20.90
CA SER A 236 26.16 -4.65 -19.49
C SER A 236 27.43 -4.77 -18.64
N PHE A 237 27.42 -4.17 -17.44
CA PHE A 237 28.52 -4.24 -16.49
C PHE A 237 28.85 -5.68 -16.05
N ILE A 238 27.86 -6.58 -16.08
CA ILE A 238 28.01 -8.00 -15.82
C ILE A 238 27.67 -8.74 -17.12
N PRO A 239 28.66 -9.02 -17.99
CA PRO A 239 28.44 -9.66 -19.29
C PRO A 239 28.14 -11.16 -19.17
N ASN A 240 27.32 -11.54 -18.19
CA ASN A 240 26.84 -12.89 -17.94
C ASN A 240 25.37 -12.84 -17.52
N ARG A 241 24.51 -13.40 -18.38
CA ARG A 241 23.06 -13.49 -18.20
C ARG A 241 22.67 -14.08 -16.85
N TRP A 242 23.28 -15.20 -16.49
CA TRP A 242 22.94 -15.94 -15.28
C TRP A 242 23.35 -15.18 -14.03
N ALA A 243 24.53 -14.57 -14.04
CA ALA A 243 24.98 -13.73 -12.93
C ALA A 243 24.05 -12.53 -12.70
N LEU A 244 23.61 -11.87 -13.79
CA LEU A 244 22.70 -10.73 -13.70
C LEU A 244 21.31 -11.14 -13.21
N MET A 245 20.79 -12.27 -13.69
CA MET A 245 19.52 -12.83 -13.22
C MET A 245 19.60 -13.18 -11.72
N ILE A 246 20.67 -13.83 -11.27
CA ILE A 246 20.89 -14.20 -9.86
C ILE A 246 20.91 -12.94 -8.98
N LEU A 247 21.60 -11.87 -9.40
CA LEU A 247 21.66 -10.62 -8.66
C LEU A 247 20.27 -10.00 -8.45
N LEU A 248 19.43 -10.01 -9.49
CA LEU A 248 18.06 -9.48 -9.40
C LEU A 248 17.17 -10.33 -8.49
N ILE A 249 17.22 -11.65 -8.67
CA ILE A 249 16.48 -12.60 -7.83
C ILE A 249 16.90 -12.44 -6.37
N LEU A 250 18.20 -12.25 -6.10
CA LEU A 250 18.72 -12.04 -4.75
C LEU A 250 18.14 -10.77 -4.13
N GLY A 251 18.04 -9.67 -4.88
CA GLY A 251 17.38 -8.44 -4.45
C GLY A 251 15.95 -8.67 -3.94
N PHE A 252 15.08 -9.28 -4.76
CA PHE A 252 13.70 -9.57 -4.36
C PHE A 252 13.60 -10.66 -3.27
N SER A 253 14.51 -11.63 -3.27
CA SER A 253 14.58 -12.67 -2.22
C SER A 253 14.91 -12.07 -0.86
N THR A 254 15.79 -11.06 -0.80
CA THR A 254 16.08 -10.35 0.46
C THR A 254 14.84 -9.64 1.01
N MET A 255 13.94 -9.13 0.15
CA MET A 255 12.68 -8.53 0.59
C MET A 255 11.69 -9.58 1.12
N ILE A 256 11.61 -10.75 0.49
CA ILE A 256 10.79 -11.87 1.00
C ILE A 256 11.28 -12.27 2.39
N PHE A 257 12.60 -12.50 2.53
CA PHE A 257 13.21 -12.82 3.81
C PHE A 257 12.92 -11.74 4.86
N PHE A 258 13.07 -10.47 4.48
CA PHE A 258 12.76 -9.35 5.35
C PHE A 258 11.30 -9.36 5.81
N ILE A 259 10.33 -9.56 4.92
CA ILE A 259 8.90 -9.60 5.27
C ILE A 259 8.63 -10.71 6.30
N ILE A 260 9.23 -11.88 6.11
CA ILE A 260 9.09 -13.02 7.03
C ILE A 260 9.67 -12.68 8.40
N VAL A 261 10.89 -12.15 8.46
CA VAL A 261 11.54 -11.77 9.74
C VAL A 261 10.78 -10.63 10.43
N ALA A 262 10.38 -9.62 9.66
CA ALA A 262 9.64 -8.45 10.14
C ALA A 262 8.32 -8.84 10.80
N ARG A 263 7.64 -9.89 10.32
CA ARG A 263 6.40 -10.40 10.91
C ARG A 263 6.55 -10.78 12.38
N PHE A 264 7.74 -11.23 12.79
CA PHE A 264 8.00 -11.66 14.17
C PHE A 264 8.69 -10.59 15.02
N ARG A 265 9.48 -9.70 14.41
CA ARG A 265 10.26 -8.69 15.14
C ARG A 265 9.59 -7.32 15.25
N ILE A 266 8.73 -6.94 14.30
CA ILE A 266 8.14 -5.60 14.25
C ILE A 266 6.76 -5.59 14.91
N ASN A 267 6.44 -4.50 15.62
CA ASN A 267 5.12 -4.29 16.20
C ASN A 267 4.00 -4.43 15.14
N PRO A 268 2.89 -5.12 15.43
CA PRO A 268 1.82 -5.40 14.48
C PRO A 268 1.33 -4.20 13.67
N LYS A 269 1.13 -3.05 14.33
CA LYS A 269 0.66 -1.81 13.68
C LYS A 269 1.68 -1.23 12.70
N LYS A 270 2.97 -1.33 13.03
CA LYS A 270 4.04 -0.86 12.14
C LYS A 270 4.19 -1.82 10.97
N TYR A 271 4.10 -3.13 11.23
CA TYR A 271 4.17 -4.16 10.20
C TYR A 271 3.11 -3.97 9.10
N THR A 272 1.85 -3.70 9.48
CA THR A 272 0.76 -3.47 8.51
C THR A 272 0.96 -2.26 7.60
N ILE A 273 1.81 -1.31 8.01
CA ILE A 273 2.19 -0.13 7.21
C ILE A 273 3.48 -0.40 6.43
N PHE A 274 4.42 -1.13 7.02
CA PHE A 274 5.74 -1.38 6.45
C PHE A 274 5.69 -2.31 5.23
N VAL A 275 4.94 -3.41 5.34
CA VAL A 275 4.85 -4.42 4.27
C VAL A 275 4.33 -3.83 2.94
N PRO A 276 3.25 -3.03 2.93
CA PRO A 276 2.82 -2.34 1.71
C PRO A 276 3.90 -1.46 1.07
N ILE A 277 4.74 -0.80 1.89
CA ILE A 277 5.85 0.03 1.41
C ILE A 277 6.89 -0.80 0.66
N VAL A 278 7.23 -1.99 1.18
CA VAL A 278 8.10 -2.94 0.48
C VAL A 278 7.51 -3.30 -0.88
N ILE A 279 6.22 -3.63 -0.91
CA ILE A 279 5.55 -4.09 -2.14
C ILE A 279 5.47 -3.02 -3.21
N PHE A 280 5.04 -1.80 -2.88
CA PHE A 280 5.00 -0.77 -3.92
C PHE A 280 6.40 -0.33 -4.35
N SER A 281 7.41 -0.42 -3.47
CA SER A 281 8.80 -0.13 -3.86
C SER A 281 9.32 -1.15 -4.88
N ALA A 282 8.98 -2.44 -4.70
CA ALA A 282 9.31 -3.50 -5.66
C ALA A 282 8.57 -3.30 -7.00
N LEU A 283 7.27 -3.02 -6.97
CA LEU A 283 6.46 -2.79 -8.18
C LEU A 283 6.91 -1.54 -8.96
N LEU A 284 7.28 -0.47 -8.24
CA LEU A 284 7.76 0.76 -8.86
C LEU A 284 9.08 0.56 -9.60
N GLU A 285 9.94 -0.33 -9.13
CA GLU A 285 11.20 -0.56 -9.82
C GLU A 285 10.96 -1.20 -11.20
N ILE A 286 10.05 -2.16 -11.28
CA ILE A 286 9.68 -2.82 -12.54
C ILE A 286 9.09 -1.83 -13.55
N ILE A 287 8.33 -0.84 -13.09
CA ILE A 287 7.64 0.11 -13.95
C ILE A 287 8.55 1.29 -14.32
N ASN A 288 9.35 1.79 -13.38
CA ASN A 288 10.21 2.93 -13.63
C ASN A 288 11.46 2.58 -14.42
N VAL A 289 12.05 1.39 -14.23
CA VAL A 289 13.27 1.01 -14.95
C VAL A 289 13.10 1.15 -16.48
N PRO A 290 12.04 0.62 -17.11
CA PRO A 290 11.81 0.80 -18.55
C PRO A 290 11.52 2.24 -18.98
N LEU A 291 10.72 2.97 -18.18
CA LEU A 291 10.36 4.36 -18.50
C LEU A 291 11.60 5.27 -18.49
N LEU A 292 12.43 5.12 -17.46
CA LEU A 292 13.64 5.91 -17.29
C LEU A 292 14.69 5.55 -18.33
N SER A 293 14.89 4.27 -18.62
CA SER A 293 15.83 3.87 -19.66
C SER A 293 15.47 4.43 -21.04
N LEU A 294 14.18 4.48 -21.38
CA LEU A 294 13.68 5.05 -22.64
C LEU A 294 13.87 6.57 -22.69
N ALA A 295 13.64 7.26 -21.58
CA ALA A 295 13.86 8.70 -21.46
C ALA A 295 15.35 9.03 -21.63
N ASP A 296 16.22 8.31 -20.92
CA ASP A 296 17.66 8.52 -20.93
C ASP A 296 18.25 8.29 -22.34
N THR A 297 17.78 7.27 -23.07
CA THR A 297 18.25 7.05 -24.44
C THR A 297 17.82 8.13 -25.40
N LYS A 298 16.58 8.60 -25.32
CA LYS A 298 16.12 9.65 -26.21
C LYS A 298 16.91 10.95 -25.98
N LEU A 299 17.26 11.23 -24.74
CA LEU A 299 18.11 12.38 -24.42
C LEU A 299 19.55 12.20 -24.93
N ALA A 300 20.08 10.98 -24.90
CA ALA A 300 21.45 10.71 -25.34
C ALA A 300 21.60 10.65 -26.87
N THR A 301 20.64 10.04 -27.59
CA THR A 301 20.75 9.76 -29.04
C THR A 301 19.82 10.61 -29.90
N GLY A 302 18.90 11.38 -29.29
CA GLY A 302 17.89 12.16 -29.99
C GLY A 302 16.72 11.35 -30.56
N ALA A 303 16.76 10.01 -30.45
CA ALA A 303 15.73 9.10 -30.96
C ALA A 303 15.40 7.98 -29.96
N TYR A 304 14.23 7.38 -30.10
CA TYR A 304 13.87 6.18 -29.34
C TYR A 304 14.58 4.96 -29.93
N ASP A 305 15.83 4.75 -29.51
CA ASP A 305 16.63 3.60 -29.94
C ASP A 305 16.53 2.46 -28.92
N LEU A 306 15.69 1.46 -29.23
CA LEU A 306 15.49 0.25 -28.42
C LEU A 306 16.78 -0.55 -28.17
N SER A 307 17.78 -0.43 -29.05
CA SER A 307 19.06 -1.12 -28.88
C SER A 307 19.93 -0.46 -27.80
N ALA A 308 19.90 0.87 -27.72
CA ALA A 308 20.56 1.66 -26.67
C ALA A 308 19.79 1.65 -25.34
N VAL A 309 18.47 1.42 -25.38
CA VAL A 309 17.61 1.36 -24.15
C VAL A 309 18.07 0.24 -23.24
N SER A 310 18.60 -0.78 -23.87
CA SER A 310 19.07 -1.98 -23.26
C SER A 310 20.26 -1.73 -22.31
N THR A 311 21.22 -0.87 -22.68
CA THR A 311 22.38 -0.53 -21.84
C THR A 311 22.01 0.37 -20.67
N THR A 312 21.13 1.35 -20.89
CA THR A 312 20.64 2.24 -19.82
C THR A 312 19.73 1.49 -18.84
N MET A 313 18.87 0.59 -19.33
CA MET A 313 18.10 -0.34 -18.50
C MET A 313 19.01 -1.09 -17.53
N PHE A 314 20.18 -1.57 -17.97
CA PHE A 314 21.07 -2.32 -17.09
C PHE A 314 21.70 -1.50 -15.98
N ALA A 315 22.05 -0.24 -16.23
CA ALA A 315 22.52 0.65 -15.17
C ALA A 315 21.45 0.82 -14.08
N HIS A 316 20.19 0.93 -14.48
CA HIS A 316 19.06 0.99 -13.55
C HIS A 316 18.85 -0.36 -12.82
N ILE A 317 18.91 -1.49 -13.53
CA ILE A 317 18.71 -2.86 -13.01
C ILE A 317 19.80 -3.27 -12.01
N LEU A 318 21.07 -2.95 -12.27
CA LEU A 318 22.18 -3.31 -11.39
C LEU A 318 22.09 -2.60 -10.04
N LEU A 319 21.62 -1.36 -10.04
CA LEU A 319 21.41 -0.56 -8.83
C LEU A 319 20.06 -0.84 -8.17
N SER A 320 19.13 -1.53 -8.84
CA SER A 320 17.78 -1.81 -8.33
C SER A 320 17.76 -2.44 -6.94
N PRO A 321 18.54 -3.49 -6.60
CA PRO A 321 18.50 -4.08 -5.25
C PRO A 321 18.83 -3.06 -4.15
N VAL A 322 19.89 -2.27 -4.33
CA VAL A 322 20.31 -1.24 -3.37
C VAL A 322 19.27 -0.12 -3.30
N LYS A 323 18.80 0.34 -4.46
CA LYS A 323 17.79 1.40 -4.59
C LYS A 323 16.48 1.03 -3.91
N ILE A 324 16.05 -0.23 -3.97
CA ILE A 324 14.84 -0.68 -3.30
C ILE A 324 14.99 -0.58 -1.78
N TRP A 325 16.14 -0.98 -1.22
CA TRP A 325 16.43 -0.84 0.21
C TRP A 325 16.52 0.61 0.68
N VAL A 326 17.17 1.47 -0.11
CA VAL A 326 17.23 2.92 0.17
C VAL A 326 15.83 3.53 0.13
N ASN A 327 15.04 3.24 -0.91
CA ASN A 327 13.66 3.71 -1.03
C ASN A 327 12.79 3.27 0.15
N LEU A 328 12.85 1.99 0.50
CA LEU A 328 12.11 1.44 1.63
C LEU A 328 12.42 2.20 2.93
N THR A 329 13.71 2.37 3.21
CA THR A 329 14.20 3.02 4.43
C THR A 329 13.72 4.46 4.51
N VAL A 330 13.91 5.24 3.45
CA VAL A 330 13.55 6.66 3.46
C VAL A 330 12.03 6.85 3.50
N ILE A 331 11.27 6.08 2.72
CA ILE A 331 9.80 6.17 2.74
C ILE A 331 9.26 5.84 4.14
N PHE A 332 9.83 4.84 4.80
CA PHE A 332 9.41 4.45 6.13
C PHE A 332 9.58 5.58 7.14
N TYR A 333 10.78 6.18 7.22
CA TYR A 333 11.05 7.26 8.16
C TYR A 333 10.21 8.50 7.85
N THR A 334 10.10 8.87 6.57
CA THR A 334 9.29 10.01 6.15
C THR A 334 7.81 9.79 6.46
N HIS A 335 7.27 8.59 6.23
CA HIS A 335 5.91 8.26 6.64
C HIS A 335 5.74 8.36 8.15
N GLN A 336 6.71 7.89 8.94
CA GLN A 336 6.62 7.96 10.41
C GLN A 336 6.53 9.41 10.91
N ILE A 337 7.18 10.35 10.23
CA ILE A 337 7.12 11.80 10.54
C ILE A 337 5.80 12.39 10.04
N ILE A 338 5.49 12.22 8.76
CA ILE A 338 4.33 12.86 8.10
C ILE A 338 3.00 12.32 8.65
N SER A 339 2.87 11.01 8.86
CA SER A 339 1.65 10.43 9.41
C SER A 339 1.32 10.99 10.80
N ARG A 340 2.32 11.21 11.65
CA ARG A 340 2.10 11.85 12.95
C ARG A 340 1.57 13.28 12.76
N LEU A 341 2.09 14.05 11.82
CA LEU A 341 1.60 15.41 11.56
C LEU A 341 0.16 15.43 11.05
N ILE A 342 -0.22 14.47 10.18
CA ILE A 342 -1.57 14.37 9.62
C ILE A 342 -2.58 13.89 10.68
N TYR A 343 -2.22 12.87 11.47
CA TYR A 343 -3.13 12.22 12.40
C TYR A 343 -3.17 12.87 13.80
N LYS A 344 -2.14 13.62 14.21
CA LYS A 344 -2.11 14.30 15.52
C LYS A 344 -3.20 15.37 15.67
N ASN A 345 -3.69 15.96 14.57
CA ASN A 345 -4.75 16.97 14.58
C ASN A 345 -6.13 16.39 14.20
N GLN A 346 -6.34 15.07 14.28
CA GLN A 346 -7.68 14.49 14.13
C GLN A 346 -8.58 14.74 15.35
N GLU A 347 -7.98 14.96 16.52
CA GLU A 347 -8.72 15.23 17.77
C GLU A 347 -8.94 16.73 18.02
N ILE A 348 -8.25 17.61 17.28
CA ILE A 348 -8.45 19.06 17.34
C ILE A 348 -9.53 19.41 16.30
N VAL A 349 -10.77 19.42 16.76
CA VAL A 349 -11.90 20.04 16.07
C VAL A 349 -11.79 21.54 16.33
N TYR A 350 -11.65 22.34 15.27
CA TYR A 350 -11.87 23.79 15.33
C TYR A 350 -13.36 24.07 15.17
#